data_AF-A0A1X7SWR8-F1
#
_entry.id   AF-A0A1X7SWR8-F1
#
_cell.length_a   1.000
_cell.length_b   1.000
_cell.length_c   1.000
_cell.angle_alpha   90.00
_cell.angle_beta   90.00
_cell.angle_gamma   90.00
#
_symmetry.space_group_name_H-M   'P 1'
#
loop_
_entity.id
_entity.type
_entity.pdbx_description
1 polymer ?
#
loop_
_entity_poly.entity_id
_entity_poly.type
_entity_poly.pdbx_seq_one_letter_code
_entity_poly.pdbx_strand_id
1 'polypeptide(L)'
;MATSQNCLGVDDLVDVLDLLKRCGFPETKWHQLGLRLGLRKNTLDTIEMKYHSDVYRCMTECLSQWLSRADNVDSRGGANLDSLSDALRSINETAVAEKLKHHVLINIFNNRHTFLSQSLCDSVGIAWLLYAERMLTQEAVSRVVSANPSVPNQREALLTVVKEAVQTNTSSLHTFANVLCTISTNVSLGQAILDDISKYFPTPKVGMVSETLKDAIVSQNTSSDETKIPKIAQSGMILSLL
;
A
#
# COMPACT_ATOMS: atom_id res chain seq x y z
N MET A 1 -16.22 19.29 -5.10
CA MET A 1 -14.80 19.61 -4.88
C MET A 1 -14.01 18.36 -5.19
N ALA A 2 -13.09 18.42 -6.16
CA ALA A 2 -12.30 17.27 -6.57
C ALA A 2 -11.34 16.91 -5.43
N THR A 3 -11.59 15.80 -4.75
CA THR A 3 -10.57 15.13 -3.94
C THR A 3 -9.49 14.70 -4.93
N SER A 4 -8.31 15.33 -4.89
CA SER A 4 -7.10 14.82 -5.52
C SER A 4 -6.75 13.49 -4.86
N GLN A 5 -7.45 12.44 -5.30
CA GLN A 5 -7.26 11.07 -4.89
C GLN A 5 -6.22 10.54 -5.88
N ASN A 6 -5.00 10.32 -5.40
CA ASN A 6 -3.90 9.75 -6.19
C ASN A 6 -4.29 8.33 -6.57
N CYS A 7 -5.00 8.22 -7.68
CA CYS A 7 -5.57 6.98 -8.19
C CYS A 7 -4.79 6.56 -9.43
N LEU A 8 -4.51 5.27 -9.50
CA LEU A 8 -4.10 4.64 -10.74
C LEU A 8 -5.27 4.74 -11.73
N GLY A 9 -4.95 5.07 -12.97
CA GLY A 9 -5.89 5.14 -14.08
C GLY A 9 -5.70 3.98 -15.04
N VAL A 10 -6.55 3.92 -16.06
CA VAL A 10 -6.46 2.90 -17.12
C VAL A 10 -5.11 2.97 -17.87
N ASP A 11 -4.49 4.16 -17.91
CA ASP A 11 -3.16 4.36 -18.51
C ASP A 11 -2.04 3.63 -17.74
N ASP A 12 -2.24 3.31 -16.46
CA ASP A 12 -1.28 2.56 -15.63
C ASP A 12 -1.43 1.02 -15.79
N LEU A 13 -2.35 0.54 -16.65
CA LEU A 13 -2.65 -0.89 -16.79
C LEU A 13 -1.42 -1.75 -17.09
N VAL A 14 -0.58 -1.29 -18.03
CA VAL A 14 0.64 -2.01 -18.42
C VAL A 14 1.61 -2.09 -17.25
N ASP A 15 1.80 -1.00 -16.51
CA ASP A 15 2.69 -0.94 -15.35
C ASP A 15 2.22 -1.88 -14.23
N VAL A 16 0.91 -1.92 -13.96
CA VAL A 16 0.33 -2.83 -12.96
C VAL A 16 0.48 -4.29 -13.36
N LEU A 17 0.22 -4.63 -14.64
CA LEU A 17 0.39 -5.99 -15.15
C LEU A 17 1.85 -6.45 -15.03
N ASP A 18 2.79 -5.63 -15.48
CA ASP A 18 4.23 -5.92 -15.40
C ASP A 18 4.69 -6.07 -13.95
N LEU A 19 4.17 -5.24 -13.04
CA LEU A 19 4.47 -5.31 -11.62
C LEU A 19 3.98 -6.63 -11.00
N LEU A 20 2.72 -7.02 -11.23
CA LEU A 20 2.17 -8.28 -10.74
C LEU A 20 2.93 -9.49 -11.29
N LYS A 21 3.28 -9.46 -12.58
CA LYS A 21 4.08 -10.50 -13.22
C LYS A 21 5.47 -10.62 -12.59
N ARG A 22 6.18 -9.50 -12.37
CA ARG A 22 7.49 -9.48 -11.69
C ARG A 22 7.42 -9.98 -10.25
N CYS A 23 6.30 -9.72 -9.56
CA CYS A 23 6.08 -10.22 -8.21
C CYS A 23 5.73 -11.72 -8.15
N GLY A 24 5.48 -12.35 -9.31
CA GLY A 24 5.14 -13.77 -9.42
C GLY A 24 3.69 -14.07 -9.08
N PHE A 25 2.78 -13.11 -9.31
CA PHE A 25 1.36 -13.33 -9.10
C PHE A 25 0.82 -14.40 -10.06
N PRO A 26 0.09 -15.42 -9.58
CA PRO A 26 -0.51 -16.42 -10.44
C PRO A 26 -1.75 -15.85 -11.16
N GLU A 27 -1.65 -15.66 -12.48
CA GLU A 27 -2.74 -15.09 -13.31
C GLU A 27 -4.05 -15.87 -13.19
N THR A 28 -3.99 -17.17 -12.88
CA THR A 28 -5.18 -18.02 -12.64
C THR A 28 -6.05 -17.55 -11.46
N LYS A 29 -5.51 -16.74 -10.54
CA LYS A 29 -6.25 -16.17 -9.41
C LYS A 29 -6.92 -14.83 -9.73
N TRP A 30 -6.91 -14.37 -10.99
CA TRP A 30 -7.49 -13.10 -11.41
C TRP A 30 -8.94 -12.90 -10.93
N HIS A 31 -9.77 -13.96 -11.01
CA HIS A 31 -11.18 -13.87 -10.62
C HIS A 31 -11.32 -13.63 -9.12
N GLN A 32 -10.52 -14.32 -8.30
CA GLN A 32 -10.54 -14.12 -6.84
C GLN A 32 -10.02 -12.73 -6.47
N LEU A 33 -8.96 -12.27 -7.15
CA LEU A 33 -8.43 -10.93 -6.98
C LEU A 33 -9.47 -9.87 -7.34
N GLY A 34 -10.14 -9.99 -8.49
CA GLY A 34 -11.18 -9.06 -8.94
C GLY A 34 -12.31 -8.88 -7.93
N LEU A 35 -12.78 -9.97 -7.32
CA LEU A 35 -13.80 -9.90 -6.26
C LEU A 35 -13.32 -9.10 -5.04
N ARG A 36 -12.05 -9.26 -4.66
CA ARG A 36 -11.46 -8.54 -3.52
C ARG A 36 -11.21 -7.08 -3.83
N LEU A 37 -10.89 -6.76 -5.08
CA LEU A 37 -10.77 -5.39 -5.59
C LEU A 37 -12.13 -4.67 -5.70
N GLY A 38 -13.26 -5.37 -5.54
CA GLY A 38 -14.60 -4.76 -5.51
C GLY A 38 -15.39 -4.92 -6.81
N LEU A 39 -14.89 -5.71 -7.77
CA LEU A 39 -15.65 -6.09 -8.95
C LEU A 39 -16.75 -7.08 -8.57
N ARG A 40 -17.92 -6.94 -9.20
CA ARG A 40 -19.05 -7.85 -8.95
C ARG A 40 -18.84 -9.15 -9.71
N LYS A 41 -19.41 -10.23 -9.17
CA LYS A 41 -19.35 -11.56 -9.77
C LYS A 41 -19.85 -11.57 -11.22
N ASN A 42 -20.95 -10.88 -11.52
CA ASN A 42 -21.50 -10.82 -12.89
C ASN A 42 -20.53 -10.17 -13.89
N THR A 43 -19.78 -9.14 -13.48
CA THR A 43 -18.74 -8.51 -14.29
C THR A 43 -17.64 -9.51 -14.61
N LEU A 44 -17.15 -10.23 -13.60
CA LEU A 44 -16.09 -11.24 -13.77
C LEU A 44 -16.56 -12.44 -14.60
N ASP A 45 -17.75 -12.97 -14.35
CA ASP A 45 -18.35 -14.06 -15.13
C ASP A 45 -18.50 -13.66 -16.62
N THR A 46 -18.80 -12.38 -16.90
CA THR A 46 -18.87 -11.85 -18.28
C THR A 46 -17.49 -11.83 -18.95
N ILE A 47 -16.45 -11.43 -18.22
CA ILE A 47 -15.05 -11.46 -18.70
C ILE A 47 -14.63 -12.90 -18.99
N GLU A 48 -14.88 -13.81 -18.04
CA GLU A 48 -14.54 -15.22 -18.15
C GLU A 48 -15.22 -15.85 -19.36
N MET A 49 -16.53 -15.61 -19.56
CA MET A 49 -17.25 -16.15 -20.72
C MET A 49 -16.72 -15.60 -22.05
N LYS A 50 -16.30 -14.33 -22.11
CA LYS A 50 -15.81 -13.71 -23.34
C LYS A 50 -14.39 -14.16 -23.72
N TYR A 51 -13.57 -14.48 -22.72
CA TYR A 51 -12.15 -14.79 -22.89
C TYR A 51 -11.75 -16.12 -22.24
N HIS A 52 -12.66 -17.10 -22.20
CA HIS A 52 -12.58 -18.32 -21.38
C HIS A 52 -11.30 -19.16 -21.55
N SER A 53 -10.60 -19.04 -22.68
CA SER A 53 -9.34 -19.77 -22.94
C SER A 53 -8.08 -18.90 -22.78
N ASP A 54 -8.21 -17.63 -22.44
CA ASP A 54 -7.12 -16.65 -22.38
C ASP A 54 -7.09 -15.99 -20.99
N VAL A 55 -6.42 -16.68 -20.05
CA VAL A 55 -6.29 -16.25 -18.65
C VAL A 55 -5.62 -14.88 -18.55
N TYR A 56 -4.60 -14.64 -19.37
CA TYR A 56 -3.90 -13.36 -19.42
C TYR A 56 -4.85 -12.23 -19.81
N ARG A 57 -5.72 -12.46 -20.81
CA ARG A 57 -6.71 -11.48 -21.24
C ARG A 57 -7.83 -11.29 -20.23
N CYS A 58 -8.27 -12.33 -19.53
CA CYS A 58 -9.17 -12.20 -18.39
C CYS A 58 -8.56 -11.32 -17.29
N MET A 59 -7.30 -11.55 -16.93
CA MET A 59 -6.58 -10.74 -15.94
C MET A 59 -6.44 -9.29 -16.40
N THR A 60 -6.07 -9.07 -17.66
CA THR A 60 -5.95 -7.73 -18.26
C THR A 60 -7.27 -6.97 -18.18
N GLU A 61 -8.38 -7.60 -18.57
CA GLU A 61 -9.70 -6.95 -18.53
C GLU A 61 -10.18 -6.74 -17.09
N CYS A 62 -9.92 -7.68 -16.18
CA CYS A 62 -10.21 -7.53 -14.76
C CYS A 62 -9.49 -6.31 -14.18
N LEU A 63 -8.19 -6.14 -14.46
CA LEU A 63 -7.44 -4.99 -13.98
C LEU A 63 -7.88 -3.69 -14.67
N SER A 64 -8.26 -3.74 -15.95
CA SER A 64 -8.85 -2.61 -16.67
C SER A 64 -10.14 -2.12 -16.00
N GLN A 65 -11.04 -3.05 -15.61
CA GLN A 65 -12.27 -2.72 -14.89
C GLN A 65 -11.99 -2.16 -13.48
N TRP A 66 -10.97 -2.67 -12.79
CA TRP A 66 -10.55 -2.13 -11.50
C TRP A 66 -10.00 -0.70 -11.65
N LEU A 67 -9.12 -0.46 -12.63
CA LEU A 67 -8.52 0.86 -12.91
C LEU A 67 -9.54 1.88 -13.43
N SER A 68 -10.60 1.42 -14.11
CA SER A 68 -11.74 2.26 -14.49
C SER A 68 -12.70 2.54 -13.33
N ARG A 69 -12.42 1.99 -12.13
CA ARG A 69 -13.23 2.12 -10.91
C ARG A 69 -14.66 1.60 -11.08
N ALA A 70 -14.81 0.49 -11.81
CA ALA A 70 -16.11 -0.15 -12.00
C ALA A 70 -16.71 -0.69 -10.68
N ASP A 71 -18.00 -0.99 -10.71
CA ASP A 71 -18.70 -1.68 -9.60
C ASP A 71 -18.51 -1.01 -8.22
N ASN A 72 -17.92 -1.73 -7.26
CA ASN A 72 -17.77 -1.31 -5.87
C ASN A 72 -16.29 -1.06 -5.51
N VAL A 73 -15.44 -0.78 -6.51
CA VAL A 73 -14.00 -0.54 -6.32
C VAL A 73 -13.74 0.58 -5.32
N ASP A 74 -14.53 1.65 -5.38
CA ASP A 74 -14.40 2.80 -4.48
C ASP A 74 -14.69 2.45 -3.02
N SER A 75 -15.69 1.59 -2.79
CA SER A 75 -16.00 1.04 -1.47
C SER A 75 -14.91 0.10 -0.94
N ARG A 76 -13.96 -0.31 -1.79
CA ARG A 76 -12.77 -1.11 -1.43
C ARG A 76 -11.48 -0.29 -1.38
N GLY A 77 -11.60 1.04 -1.31
CA GLY A 77 -10.45 1.94 -1.21
C GLY A 77 -10.00 2.55 -2.54
N GLY A 78 -10.68 2.23 -3.64
CA GLY A 78 -10.39 2.77 -4.98
C GLY A 78 -9.26 2.03 -5.71
N ALA A 79 -8.88 2.53 -6.89
CA ALA A 79 -7.79 2.00 -7.69
C ALA A 79 -6.43 2.58 -7.26
N ASN A 80 -5.75 1.95 -6.31
CA ASN A 80 -4.40 2.31 -5.85
C ASN A 80 -3.62 1.08 -5.38
N LEU A 81 -2.31 1.22 -5.13
CA LEU A 81 -1.48 0.08 -4.75
C LEU A 81 -1.77 -0.44 -3.33
N ASP A 82 -2.31 0.39 -2.43
CA ASP A 82 -2.71 -0.06 -1.10
C ASP A 82 -3.90 -1.02 -1.20
N SER A 83 -4.95 -0.68 -1.95
CA SER A 83 -6.11 -1.56 -2.15
C SER A 83 -5.73 -2.83 -2.92
N LEU A 84 -4.79 -2.75 -3.87
CA LEU A 84 -4.24 -3.92 -4.55
C LEU A 84 -3.46 -4.83 -3.58
N SER A 85 -2.60 -4.25 -2.74
CA SER A 85 -1.84 -4.97 -1.72
C SER A 85 -2.76 -5.67 -0.71
N ASP A 86 -3.79 -4.97 -0.23
CA ASP A 86 -4.79 -5.54 0.68
C ASP A 86 -5.60 -6.65 0.02
N ALA A 87 -5.99 -6.49 -1.24
CA ALA A 87 -6.67 -7.53 -2.00
C ALA A 87 -5.80 -8.77 -2.16
N LEU A 88 -4.51 -8.61 -2.51
CA LEU A 88 -3.53 -9.70 -2.60
C LEU A 88 -3.37 -10.42 -1.26
N ARG A 89 -3.21 -9.68 -0.15
CA ARG A 89 -3.16 -10.27 1.20
C ARG A 89 -4.42 -11.06 1.53
N SER A 90 -5.60 -10.56 1.14
CA SER A 90 -6.89 -11.20 1.42
C SER A 90 -7.15 -12.50 0.64
N ILE A 91 -6.39 -12.75 -0.43
CA ILE A 91 -6.40 -14.02 -1.19
C ILE A 91 -5.18 -14.91 -0.86
N ASN A 92 -4.50 -14.59 0.24
CA ASN A 92 -3.32 -15.29 0.74
C ASN A 92 -2.08 -15.17 -0.19
N GLU A 93 -2.02 -14.13 -1.02
CA GLU A 93 -0.85 -13.74 -1.83
C GLU A 93 -0.01 -12.67 -1.11
N THR A 94 0.26 -12.90 0.18
CA THR A 94 1.00 -11.96 1.05
C THR A 94 2.42 -11.71 0.54
N ALA A 95 3.10 -12.75 0.05
CA ALA A 95 4.44 -12.61 -0.53
C ALA A 95 4.46 -11.73 -1.79
N VAL A 96 3.42 -11.80 -2.63
CA VAL A 96 3.28 -10.95 -3.81
C VAL A 96 3.05 -9.51 -3.38
N ALA A 97 2.20 -9.28 -2.37
CA ALA A 97 1.92 -7.95 -1.82
C ALA A 97 3.18 -7.27 -1.25
N GLU A 98 3.99 -7.99 -0.47
CA GLU A 98 5.25 -7.45 0.05
C GLU A 98 6.23 -7.12 -1.08
N LYS A 99 6.43 -8.06 -2.02
CA LYS A 99 7.30 -7.83 -3.20
C LYS A 99 6.85 -6.62 -4.00
N LEU A 100 5.54 -6.44 -4.18
CA LEU A 100 4.96 -5.31 -4.89
C LEU A 100 5.39 -3.99 -4.27
N LYS A 101 5.27 -3.87 -2.94
CA LYS A 101 5.71 -2.66 -2.22
C LYS A 101 7.19 -2.38 -2.42
N HIS A 102 8.05 -3.39 -2.27
CA HIS A 102 9.49 -3.24 -2.49
C HIS A 102 9.83 -2.84 -3.94
N HIS A 103 9.21 -3.48 -4.94
CA HIS A 103 9.46 -3.19 -6.35
C HIS A 103 9.12 -1.74 -6.70
N VAL A 104 8.01 -1.22 -6.20
CA VAL A 104 7.59 0.17 -6.46
C VAL A 104 8.58 1.16 -5.87
N LEU A 105 8.98 0.97 -4.60
CA LEU A 105 9.94 1.85 -3.94
C LEU A 105 11.31 1.83 -4.62
N ILE A 106 11.78 0.65 -5.03
CA ILE A 106 13.03 0.51 -5.79
C ILE A 106 12.91 1.20 -7.17
N ASN A 107 11.76 1.10 -7.82
CA ASN A 107 11.53 1.76 -9.11
C ASN A 107 11.57 3.28 -8.98
N ILE A 108 10.91 3.84 -7.97
CA ILE A 108 10.96 5.28 -7.64
C ILE A 108 12.42 5.71 -7.43
N PHE A 109 13.17 4.97 -6.61
CA PHE A 109 14.58 5.27 -6.37
C PHE A 109 15.42 5.23 -7.66
N ASN A 110 15.28 4.18 -8.48
CA ASN A 110 16.02 4.02 -9.72
C ASN A 110 15.71 5.14 -10.73
N ASN A 111 14.44 5.56 -10.83
CA ASN A 111 14.03 6.65 -11.73
C ASN A 111 14.68 7.98 -11.36
N ARG A 112 14.98 8.19 -10.07
CA ARG A 112 15.65 9.39 -9.56
C ARG A 112 17.17 9.24 -9.49
N HIS A 113 17.72 8.03 -9.70
CA HIS A 113 19.13 7.72 -9.47
C HIS A 113 20.08 8.67 -10.22
N THR A 114 19.87 8.87 -11.52
CA THR A 114 20.71 9.75 -12.34
C THR A 114 20.72 11.19 -11.82
N PHE A 115 19.58 11.68 -11.34
CA PHE A 115 19.48 13.04 -10.83
C PHE A 115 20.13 13.17 -9.45
N LEU A 116 19.94 12.17 -8.60
CA LEU A 116 20.58 12.08 -7.29
C LEU A 116 22.10 11.98 -7.42
N SER A 117 22.62 11.15 -8.33
CA SER A 117 24.06 11.01 -8.52
C SER A 117 24.73 12.27 -9.06
N GLN A 118 23.98 13.12 -9.77
CA GLN A 118 24.48 14.40 -10.27
C GLN A 118 24.39 15.53 -9.24
N SER A 119 23.35 15.54 -8.41
CA SER A 119 22.99 16.71 -7.59
C SER A 119 23.27 16.56 -6.10
N LEU A 120 23.42 15.32 -5.59
CA LEU A 120 23.64 15.11 -4.17
C LEU A 120 24.94 15.76 -3.69
N CYS A 121 24.80 16.58 -2.66
CA CYS A 121 25.91 17.19 -1.94
C CYS A 121 26.09 16.50 -0.57
N ASP A 122 27.34 16.44 -0.11
CA ASP A 122 27.70 15.90 1.21
C ASP A 122 27.27 14.44 1.46
N SER A 123 27.68 13.53 0.57
CA SER A 123 27.33 12.10 0.66
C SER A 123 27.73 11.46 1.98
N VAL A 124 28.85 11.89 2.57
CA VAL A 124 29.34 11.38 3.86
C VAL A 124 28.48 11.92 5.01
N GLY A 125 28.16 13.22 5.03
CA GLY A 125 27.25 13.78 6.04
C GLY A 125 25.87 13.15 5.98
N ILE A 126 25.33 12.93 4.77
CA ILE A 126 24.07 12.20 4.58
C ILE A 126 24.17 10.78 5.16
N ALA A 127 25.24 10.04 4.88
CA ALA A 127 25.42 8.68 5.40
C ALA A 127 25.36 8.64 6.94
N TRP A 128 25.98 9.62 7.62
CA TRP A 128 25.92 9.73 9.07
C TRP A 128 24.54 10.07 9.60
N LEU A 129 23.79 10.96 8.94
CA LEU A 129 22.40 11.26 9.30
C LEU A 129 21.50 10.03 9.14
N LEU A 130 21.67 9.27 8.06
CA LEU A 130 20.92 8.02 7.85
C LEU A 130 21.28 6.92 8.85
N TYR A 131 22.52 6.90 9.34
CA TYR A 131 22.91 6.05 10.46
C TYR A 131 22.25 6.47 11.77
N ALA A 132 22.17 7.77 12.05
CA ALA A 132 21.47 8.31 13.21
C ALA A 132 19.97 7.94 13.19
N GLU A 133 19.34 7.96 12.01
CA GLU A 133 17.97 7.51 11.76
C GLU A 133 17.81 5.97 11.75
N ARG A 134 18.88 5.21 12.06
CA ARG A 134 18.91 3.74 12.07
C ARG A 134 18.53 3.09 10.73
N MET A 135 18.62 3.83 9.63
CA MET A 135 18.40 3.29 8.29
C MET A 135 19.65 2.58 7.77
N LEU A 136 20.83 3.14 7.99
CA LEU A 136 22.11 2.55 7.58
C LEU A 136 22.84 1.90 8.77
N THR A 137 23.63 0.87 8.47
CA THR A 137 24.57 0.26 9.44
C THR A 137 25.91 0.98 9.43
N GLN A 138 26.72 0.78 10.48
CA GLN A 138 28.08 1.33 10.53
C GLN A 138 28.95 0.82 9.38
N GLU A 139 28.75 -0.43 8.95
CA GLU A 139 29.41 -1.01 7.78
C GLU A 139 29.04 -0.26 6.49
N ALA A 140 27.76 0.05 6.29
CA ALA A 140 27.30 0.82 5.15
C ALA A 140 27.90 2.24 5.13
N VAL A 141 27.94 2.93 6.26
CA VAL A 141 28.61 4.24 6.38
C VAL A 141 30.10 4.12 6.05
N SER A 142 30.78 3.09 6.56
CA SER A 142 32.21 2.86 6.29
C SER A 142 32.48 2.65 4.81
N ARG A 143 31.60 1.97 4.07
CA ARG A 143 31.69 1.84 2.60
C ARG A 143 31.60 3.20 1.89
N VAL A 144 30.76 4.12 2.36
CA VAL A 144 30.65 5.47 1.79
C VAL A 144 31.88 6.31 2.11
N VAL A 145 32.37 6.28 3.34
CA VAL A 145 33.55 7.06 3.79
C VAL A 145 34.83 6.57 3.12
N SER A 146 34.98 5.26 2.96
CA SER A 146 36.15 4.62 2.35
C SER A 146 36.14 4.66 0.82
N ALA A 147 35.00 5.01 0.20
CA ALA A 147 34.96 5.26 -1.22
C ALA A 147 36.00 6.34 -1.55
N ASN A 148 36.75 6.11 -2.63
CA ASN A 148 37.79 7.02 -3.12
C ASN A 148 37.33 8.48 -2.98
N PRO A 149 38.17 9.39 -2.46
CA PRO A 149 37.78 10.74 -2.03
C PRO A 149 37.16 11.63 -3.12
N SER A 150 37.02 11.15 -4.36
CA SER A 150 36.24 11.82 -5.37
C SER A 150 34.75 11.86 -4.99
N VAL A 151 34.17 13.04 -5.12
CA VAL A 151 32.75 13.30 -4.84
C VAL A 151 31.81 12.35 -5.60
N PRO A 152 32.02 12.03 -6.90
CA PRO A 152 31.14 11.10 -7.63
C PRO A 152 31.15 9.68 -7.04
N ASN A 153 32.31 9.18 -6.61
CA ASN A 153 32.43 7.83 -6.05
C ASN A 153 31.70 7.72 -4.71
N GLN A 154 31.78 8.76 -3.87
CA GLN A 154 31.03 8.79 -2.60
C GLN A 154 29.52 8.88 -2.81
N ARG A 155 29.04 9.61 -3.85
CA ARG A 155 27.61 9.63 -4.20
C ARG A 155 27.13 8.25 -4.65
N GLU A 156 27.83 7.60 -5.56
CA GLU A 156 27.47 6.27 -6.04
C GLU A 156 27.51 5.23 -4.92
N ALA A 157 28.51 5.30 -4.03
CA ALA A 157 28.56 4.46 -2.84
C ALA A 157 27.35 4.70 -1.91
N LEU A 158 26.99 5.96 -1.66
CA LEU A 158 25.79 6.31 -0.88
C LEU A 158 24.51 5.76 -1.51
N LEU A 159 24.32 5.98 -2.81
CA LEU A 159 23.13 5.52 -3.52
C LEU A 159 23.02 4.00 -3.55
N THR A 160 24.16 3.31 -3.64
CA THR A 160 24.21 1.84 -3.55
C THR A 160 23.74 1.36 -2.18
N VAL A 161 24.27 1.90 -1.08
CA VAL A 161 23.86 1.47 0.27
C VAL A 161 22.42 1.86 0.62
N VAL A 162 21.93 2.99 0.10
CA VAL A 162 20.52 3.38 0.23
C VAL A 162 19.63 2.39 -0.51
N LYS A 163 19.98 1.98 -1.73
CA LYS A 163 19.22 1.00 -2.50
C LYS A 163 19.13 -0.35 -1.78
N GLU A 164 20.23 -0.82 -1.21
CA GLU A 164 20.26 -2.03 -0.37
C GLU A 164 19.33 -1.91 0.86
N ALA A 165 19.32 -0.75 1.52
CA ALA A 165 18.43 -0.50 2.66
C ALA A 165 16.94 -0.46 2.26
N VAL A 166 16.61 0.02 1.06
CA VAL A 166 15.23 0.01 0.52
C VAL A 166 14.77 -1.40 0.15
N GLN A 167 15.70 -2.26 -0.29
CA GLN A 167 15.40 -3.68 -0.56
C GLN A 167 15.06 -4.46 0.71
N THR A 168 15.64 -4.08 1.85
CA THR A 168 15.42 -4.78 3.13
C THR A 168 14.28 -4.20 3.96
N ASN A 169 14.02 -2.90 3.86
CA ASN A 169 12.98 -2.23 4.63
C ASN A 169 12.24 -1.16 3.80
N THR A 170 10.91 -1.27 3.77
CA THR A 170 10.03 -0.37 3.01
C THR A 170 9.94 1.06 3.57
N SER A 171 10.34 1.30 4.83
CA SER A 171 10.40 2.67 5.38
C SER A 171 11.68 3.41 4.97
N SER A 172 12.71 2.70 4.51
CA SER A 172 14.04 3.27 4.23
C SER A 172 13.99 4.39 3.20
N LEU A 173 13.17 4.27 2.14
CA LEU A 173 13.10 5.31 1.12
C LEU A 173 12.46 6.60 1.65
N HIS A 174 11.44 6.47 2.52
CA HIS A 174 10.86 7.62 3.22
C HIS A 174 11.88 8.28 4.16
N THR A 175 12.60 7.49 4.96
CA THR A 175 13.64 8.01 5.85
C THR A 175 14.73 8.73 5.06
N PHE A 176 15.19 8.15 3.94
CA PHE A 176 16.15 8.79 3.06
C PHE A 176 15.65 10.14 2.54
N ALA A 177 14.42 10.18 2.02
CA ALA A 177 13.83 11.39 1.50
C ALA A 177 13.66 12.48 2.59
N ASN A 178 13.24 12.10 3.79
CA ASN A 178 13.13 13.01 4.93
C ASN A 178 14.50 13.59 5.34
N VAL A 179 15.55 12.76 5.39
CA VAL A 179 16.91 13.23 5.67
C VAL A 179 17.36 14.23 4.59
N LEU A 180 17.09 13.97 3.31
CA LEU A 180 17.38 14.95 2.25
C LEU A 180 16.62 16.27 2.48
N CYS A 181 15.38 16.22 2.96
CA CYS A 181 14.61 17.42 3.32
C CYS A 181 15.17 18.21 4.50
N THR A 182 15.97 17.60 5.38
CA THR A 182 16.64 18.33 6.47
C THR A 182 17.85 19.14 6.00
N ILE A 183 18.39 18.81 4.82
CA ILE A 183 19.57 19.45 4.25
C ILE A 183 19.10 20.50 3.25
N SER A 184 19.37 21.78 3.53
CA SER A 184 18.84 22.92 2.75
C SER A 184 19.12 22.83 1.24
N THR A 185 20.24 22.24 0.83
CA THR A 185 20.60 22.06 -0.59
C THR A 185 19.88 20.91 -1.28
N ASN A 186 19.35 19.94 -0.52
CA ASN A 186 18.76 18.71 -1.04
C ASN A 186 17.24 18.64 -0.82
N VAL A 187 16.60 19.71 -0.30
CA VAL A 187 15.17 19.74 -0.01
C VAL A 187 14.31 19.37 -1.21
N SER A 188 14.62 19.92 -2.38
CA SER A 188 13.88 19.61 -3.62
C SER A 188 14.06 18.15 -4.06
N LEU A 189 15.22 17.54 -3.79
CA LEU A 189 15.48 16.12 -4.05
C LEU A 189 14.65 15.23 -3.14
N GLY A 190 14.65 15.52 -1.84
CA GLY A 190 13.85 14.79 -0.85
C GLY A 190 12.36 14.91 -1.14
N GLN A 191 11.88 16.14 -1.39
CA GLN A 191 10.47 16.38 -1.68
C GLN A 191 10.00 15.66 -2.94
N ALA A 192 10.80 15.68 -4.02
CA ALA A 192 10.45 14.97 -5.25
C ALA A 192 10.30 13.45 -5.04
N ILE A 193 11.12 12.85 -4.17
CA ILE A 193 10.98 11.43 -3.80
C ILE A 193 9.70 11.22 -2.97
N LEU A 194 9.42 12.09 -1.99
CA LEU A 194 8.20 12.00 -1.19
C LEU A 194 6.94 12.13 -2.04
N ASP A 195 6.95 13.03 -3.02
CA ASP A 195 5.84 13.23 -3.95
C ASP A 195 5.61 11.97 -4.79
N ASP A 196 6.69 11.37 -5.32
CA ASP A 196 6.61 10.10 -6.07
C ASP A 196 6.09 8.96 -5.18
N ILE A 197 6.53 8.87 -3.91
CA ILE A 197 6.00 7.86 -2.99
C ILE A 197 4.51 8.11 -2.74
N SER A 198 4.11 9.36 -2.52
CA SER A 198 2.71 9.73 -2.26
C SER A 198 1.78 9.45 -3.44
N LYS A 199 2.30 9.41 -4.67
CA LYS A 199 1.56 8.99 -5.87
C LYS A 199 1.06 7.56 -5.74
N TYR A 200 1.87 6.68 -5.15
CA TYR A 200 1.61 5.24 -5.07
C TYR A 200 1.05 4.80 -3.71
N PHE A 201 1.47 5.46 -2.63
CA PHE A 201 1.10 5.17 -1.24
C PHE A 201 0.59 6.45 -0.57
N PRO A 202 -0.63 6.91 -0.92
CA PRO A 202 -1.19 8.11 -0.35
C PRO A 202 -1.43 7.93 1.15
N THR A 203 -0.83 8.80 1.97
CA THR A 203 -1.18 8.85 3.39
C THR A 203 -2.64 9.30 3.51
N PRO A 204 -3.45 8.67 4.38
CA PRO A 204 -4.78 9.19 4.70
C PRO A 204 -4.61 10.62 5.21
N LYS A 205 -5.16 11.60 4.50
CA LYS A 205 -5.22 12.97 5.02
C LYS A 205 -6.04 12.93 6.31
N VAL A 206 -5.37 13.16 7.45
CA VAL A 206 -6.02 13.33 8.75
C VAL A 206 -6.91 14.57 8.65
N GLY A 207 -8.17 14.37 8.29
CA GLY A 207 -9.07 15.47 7.95
C GLY A 207 -10.35 15.04 7.25
N MET A 208 -10.94 13.90 7.61
CA MET A 208 -12.37 13.62 7.39
C MET A 208 -12.78 12.45 8.26
N VAL A 209 -13.20 12.75 9.49
CA VAL A 209 -14.10 11.85 10.22
C VAL A 209 -15.39 11.87 9.40
N SER A 210 -15.67 10.78 8.68
CA SER A 210 -16.99 10.57 8.07
C SER A 210 -17.97 10.37 9.21
N GLU A 211 -18.63 11.45 9.59
CA GLU A 211 -19.78 11.45 10.47
C GLU A 211 -20.94 10.80 9.71
N THR A 212 -21.00 9.46 9.74
CA THR A 212 -22.08 8.68 9.08
C THR A 212 -22.48 7.44 9.88
N LEU A 213 -22.36 7.53 11.21
CA LEU A 213 -22.88 6.53 12.16
C LEU A 213 -23.74 7.18 13.25
N LYS A 214 -24.67 8.07 12.88
CA LYS A 214 -25.71 8.55 13.81
C LYS A 214 -27.15 8.20 13.43
N ASP A 215 -27.41 7.72 12.22
CA ASP A 215 -28.80 7.44 11.81
C ASP A 215 -29.27 5.99 12.01
N ALA A 216 -28.39 5.10 12.50
CA ALA A 216 -28.74 3.68 12.74
C ALA A 216 -29.25 3.38 14.16
N ILE A 217 -29.29 4.35 15.09
CA ILE A 217 -29.66 4.09 16.51
C ILE A 217 -31.04 4.65 16.89
N VAL A 218 -31.69 5.47 16.04
CA VAL A 218 -32.95 6.15 16.43
C VAL A 218 -34.23 5.45 15.93
N SER A 219 -34.16 4.40 15.10
CA SER A 219 -35.37 3.80 14.51
C SER A 219 -35.55 2.31 14.79
N GLN A 220 -35.34 1.86 16.02
CA GLN A 220 -35.97 0.64 16.53
C GLN A 220 -36.24 0.82 18.01
N ASN A 221 -37.47 1.21 18.38
CA ASN A 221 -38.18 0.81 19.61
C ASN A 221 -39.49 1.60 19.77
N THR A 222 -40.47 1.34 18.91
CA THR A 222 -41.89 1.48 19.28
C THR A 222 -42.73 0.55 18.40
N SER A 223 -43.06 -0.64 18.90
CA SER A 223 -44.35 -1.27 18.61
C SER A 223 -44.61 -2.40 19.60
N SER A 224 -45.77 -2.29 20.24
CA SER A 224 -46.40 -3.14 21.25
C SER A 224 -46.34 -4.64 20.98
N ASP A 225 -46.22 -5.44 22.04
CA ASP A 225 -47.27 -6.44 22.29
C ASP A 225 -47.33 -6.88 23.77
N GLU A 226 -48.52 -6.76 24.33
CA GLU A 226 -48.90 -7.33 25.61
C GLU A 226 -49.06 -8.85 25.47
N THR A 227 -48.45 -9.66 26.33
CA THR A 227 -49.09 -10.92 26.75
C THR A 227 -48.50 -11.52 28.04
N LYS A 228 -49.31 -11.42 29.10
CA LYS A 228 -49.60 -12.39 30.17
C LYS A 228 -48.46 -13.24 30.77
N ILE A 229 -48.15 -12.90 32.02
CA ILE A 229 -47.54 -13.75 33.06
C ILE A 229 -48.51 -14.86 33.50
N PRO A 230 -48.02 -16.07 33.82
CA PRO A 230 -48.62 -16.91 34.85
C PRO A 230 -47.73 -16.98 36.11
N LYS A 231 -48.34 -16.67 37.27
CA LYS A 231 -47.81 -16.89 38.62
C LYS A 231 -47.89 -18.38 39.00
N ILE A 232 -46.81 -18.97 39.51
CA ILE A 232 -46.81 -20.11 40.46
C ILE A 232 -45.52 -19.98 41.32
N ALA A 233 -45.62 -19.42 42.53
CA ALA A 233 -45.66 -20.09 43.85
C ALA A 233 -44.28 -20.54 44.40
N GLN A 234 -43.86 -19.86 45.46
CA GLN A 234 -42.76 -20.24 46.35
C GLN A 234 -43.22 -21.32 47.35
N SER A 235 -42.41 -22.37 47.50
CA SER A 235 -42.30 -23.27 48.66
C SER A 235 -41.05 -24.12 48.40
N GLY A 236 -40.02 -24.31 49.22
CA GLY A 236 -39.81 -24.11 50.65
C GLY A 236 -39.01 -25.32 51.15
N MET A 237 -37.74 -25.12 51.55
CA MET A 237 -36.83 -26.02 52.31
C MET A 237 -36.55 -27.44 51.70
N ILE A 238 -35.40 -28.12 51.83
CA ILE A 238 -34.58 -28.50 53.00
C ILE A 238 -33.16 -28.90 52.51
N LEU A 239 -32.18 -28.74 53.41
CA LEU A 239 -30.79 -29.22 53.38
C LEU A 239 -30.61 -30.72 53.10
N SER A 240 -29.49 -31.11 52.48
CA SER A 240 -28.50 -31.98 53.15
C SER A 240 -27.28 -32.25 52.26
N LEU A 241 -26.11 -31.94 52.83
CA LEU A 241 -24.82 -32.52 52.45
C LEU A 241 -24.84 -34.04 52.68
N LEU A 242 -24.25 -34.77 51.75
CA LEU A 242 -23.31 -35.87 51.98
C LEU A 242 -22.50 -36.08 50.68
#